data_AF-A0A2W4N5N0-F1
#
_entry.id   AF-A0A2W4N5N0-F1
#
_cell.length_a   1.000
_cell.length_b   1.000
_cell.length_c   1.000
_cell.angle_alpha   90.00
_cell.angle_beta   90.00
_cell.angle_gamma   90.00
#
_symmetry.space_group_name_H-M   'P 1'
#
loop_
_entity.id
_entity.type
_entity.pdbx_description
1 polymer ?
#
loop_
_entity_poly.entity_id
_entity_poly.type
_entity_poly.pdbx_seq_one_letter_code
_entity_poly.pdbx_strand_id
1 'polypeptide(L)'
;MDPVCRSRGAHLGAAGSPLAVPAALHRQRPGRRPQGLGQRKEAAFPVNLAALVHQCRFPYAYPVGETHLRVVLKAARGDLARATCVYGDRYAWPPDADAVNPLQYLGSAGPHDSRGATLPAPRGRAGYLFTLGGPPAP
;
A
#
# COMPACT_ATOMS: atom_id res chain seq x y z
N MET A 1 -19.62 11.49 22.10
CA MET A 1 -20.73 12.17 21.40
C MET A 1 -20.24 13.55 21.02
N ASP A 2 -20.22 13.77 19.71
CA ASP A 2 -20.03 14.97 18.86
C ASP A 2 -18.99 16.06 19.20
N PRO A 3 -18.12 16.41 18.23
CA PRO A 3 -17.39 17.65 18.20
C PRO A 3 -18.22 18.79 17.55
N VAL A 4 -18.10 19.98 18.14
CA VAL A 4 -18.73 21.23 17.70
C VAL A 4 -17.91 21.91 16.58
N CYS A 5 -18.57 22.08 15.44
CA CYS A 5 -18.75 23.29 14.61
C CYS A 5 -17.68 24.42 14.53
N ARG A 6 -17.12 24.58 13.31
CA ARG A 6 -16.93 25.80 12.45
C ARG A 6 -16.39 27.14 13.02
N SER A 7 -15.35 27.71 12.39
CA SER A 7 -15.38 28.80 11.36
C SER A 7 -14.22 29.84 11.38
N ARG A 8 -13.69 30.12 10.17
CA ARG A 8 -13.26 31.38 9.51
C ARG A 8 -12.28 32.41 10.13
N GLY A 9 -11.38 32.89 9.25
CA GLY A 9 -10.74 34.23 9.21
C GLY A 9 -9.47 34.18 8.33
N ALA A 10 -9.44 34.57 7.04
CA ALA A 10 -9.54 35.90 6.40
C ALA A 10 -8.23 36.74 6.39
N HIS A 11 -7.60 36.79 5.21
CA HIS A 11 -6.87 37.86 4.49
C HIS A 11 -5.72 38.70 5.11
N LEU A 12 -4.64 38.85 4.33
CA LEU A 12 -3.97 40.11 3.84
C LEU A 12 -2.66 39.69 3.12
N GLY A 13 -2.48 39.89 1.80
CA GLY A 13 -1.85 41.07 1.15
C GLY A 13 -0.30 41.02 1.24
N ALA A 14 0.55 41.27 0.24
CA ALA A 14 0.44 41.74 -1.14
C ALA A 14 1.81 41.56 -1.87
N ALA A 15 1.76 41.51 -3.21
CA ALA A 15 2.67 42.07 -4.22
C ALA A 15 4.16 41.63 -4.35
N GLY A 16 4.57 41.29 -5.60
CA GLY A 16 5.97 41.33 -6.05
C GLY A 16 6.34 40.51 -7.30
N SER A 17 5.99 41.04 -8.48
CA SER A 17 6.56 40.88 -9.84
C SER A 17 6.81 39.50 -10.53
N PRO A 18 6.41 39.35 -11.82
CA PRO A 18 6.66 38.17 -12.65
C PRO A 18 8.02 38.24 -13.35
N LEU A 19 8.82 37.18 -13.28
CA LEU A 19 9.96 37.02 -14.19
C LEU A 19 9.48 36.34 -15.47
N ALA A 20 9.69 37.06 -16.58
CA ALA A 20 9.39 36.65 -17.94
C ALA A 20 10.25 35.44 -18.37
N VAL A 21 9.59 34.44 -18.96
CA VAL A 21 10.23 33.30 -19.63
C VAL A 21 10.30 33.59 -21.13
N PRO A 22 11.46 33.52 -21.79
CA PRO A 22 11.53 33.68 -23.24
C PRO A 22 10.95 32.44 -23.95
N ALA A 23 10.00 32.71 -24.84
CA ALA A 23 9.47 31.76 -25.79
C ALA A 23 10.51 31.44 -26.87
N ALA A 24 10.98 30.19 -26.92
CA ALA A 24 11.68 29.66 -28.08
C ALA A 24 10.85 28.53 -28.69
N LEU A 25 10.28 28.83 -29.86
CA LEU A 25 9.65 27.89 -30.78
C LEU A 25 10.58 26.68 -31.06
N HIS A 26 10.07 25.46 -30.87
CA HIS A 26 10.47 24.34 -31.70
C HIS A 26 9.24 23.61 -32.21
N ARG A 27 8.96 23.80 -33.50
CA ARG A 27 7.89 23.13 -34.26
C ARG A 27 8.40 21.78 -34.77
N GLN A 28 7.51 20.79 -34.72
CA GLN A 28 7.42 19.54 -35.51
C GLN A 28 8.41 18.41 -35.14
N ARG A 29 8.01 17.14 -35.02
CA ARG A 29 7.08 16.34 -35.85
C ARG A 29 6.22 15.33 -35.06
N PRO A 30 5.04 14.94 -35.59
CA PRO A 30 4.29 13.79 -35.11
C PRO A 30 4.84 12.52 -35.76
N GLY A 31 5.26 11.53 -34.96
CA GLY A 31 5.67 10.25 -35.54
C GLY A 31 6.55 9.40 -34.66
N ARG A 32 5.94 8.75 -33.67
CA ARG A 32 6.10 7.32 -33.33
C ARG A 32 5.49 7.11 -31.96
N ARG A 33 4.26 6.57 -31.94
CA ARG A 33 3.79 5.81 -30.78
C ARG A 33 4.85 4.74 -30.51
N PRO A 34 5.45 4.64 -29.31
CA PRO A 34 6.07 3.41 -28.91
C PRO A 34 4.95 2.36 -28.79
N GLN A 35 4.68 1.65 -29.89
CA GLN A 35 4.07 0.33 -29.83
C GLN A 35 5.13 -0.57 -29.21
N GLY A 36 4.88 -1.06 -28.00
CA GLY A 36 5.77 -2.04 -27.39
C GLY A 36 6.23 -1.72 -25.97
N LEU A 37 5.36 -1.23 -25.07
CA LEU A 37 5.34 -1.90 -23.77
C LEU A 37 4.48 -3.12 -23.98
N GLY A 38 5.13 -4.22 -24.34
CA GLY A 38 4.56 -5.55 -24.19
C GLY A 38 4.01 -5.58 -22.78
N GLN A 39 2.69 -5.64 -22.68
CA GLN A 39 2.04 -6.02 -21.44
C GLN A 39 2.67 -7.36 -21.10
N ARG A 40 3.65 -7.34 -20.17
CA ARG A 40 4.00 -8.57 -19.47
C ARG A 40 2.69 -8.97 -18.87
N LYS A 41 2.06 -9.97 -19.49
CA LYS A 41 0.90 -10.65 -18.97
C LYS A 41 1.41 -11.28 -17.69
N GLU A 42 1.44 -10.48 -16.62
CA GLU A 42 1.78 -10.95 -15.29
C GLU A 42 0.76 -12.04 -15.07
N ALA A 43 1.22 -13.29 -15.11
CA ALA A 43 0.35 -14.43 -15.01
C ALA A 43 -0.37 -14.28 -13.67
N ALA A 44 -1.64 -13.87 -13.74
CA ALA A 44 -2.47 -13.69 -12.57
C ALA A 44 -2.80 -15.11 -12.10
N PHE A 45 -1.95 -15.62 -11.23
CA PHE A 45 -2.17 -16.89 -10.55
C PHE A 45 -3.33 -16.67 -9.57
N PRO A 46 -4.49 -17.31 -9.79
CA PRO A 46 -5.68 -16.99 -9.03
C PRO A 46 -5.49 -17.46 -7.59
N VAL A 47 -5.42 -16.50 -6.68
CA VAL A 47 -5.55 -16.74 -5.23
C VAL A 47 -7.04 -16.94 -4.93
N ASN A 48 -7.39 -17.93 -4.10
CA ASN A 48 -8.75 -18.13 -3.63
C ASN A 48 -9.15 -17.02 -2.66
N LEU A 49 -9.70 -15.93 -3.21
CA LEU A 49 -10.10 -14.75 -2.43
C LEU A 49 -11.12 -15.05 -1.33
N ALA A 50 -11.98 -16.05 -1.52
CA ALA A 50 -12.98 -16.44 -0.52
C ALA A 50 -12.37 -17.09 0.73
N ALA A 51 -11.16 -17.64 0.61
CA ALA A 51 -10.41 -18.21 1.73
C ALA A 51 -9.47 -17.22 2.43
N LEU A 52 -9.38 -15.98 1.93
CA LEU A 52 -8.57 -14.94 2.56
C LEU A 52 -9.28 -14.37 3.80
N VAL A 53 -8.58 -14.36 4.92
CA VAL A 53 -9.10 -13.82 6.18
C VAL A 53 -8.09 -12.89 6.82
N HIS A 54 -8.51 -11.64 7.01
CA HIS A 54 -7.79 -10.63 7.78
C HIS A 54 -8.77 -9.60 8.34
N GLN A 55 -8.50 -9.09 9.54
CA GLN A 55 -9.22 -7.98 10.15
C GLN A 55 -8.22 -7.09 10.90
N CYS A 56 -8.48 -5.78 10.98
CA CYS A 56 -7.63 -4.84 11.72
C CYS A 56 -7.84 -4.92 13.25
N ARG A 57 -7.87 -6.15 13.80
CA ARG A 57 -8.04 -6.46 15.23
C ARG A 57 -7.47 -7.83 15.56
N PHE A 58 -7.31 -8.13 16.85
CA PHE A 58 -6.88 -9.44 17.33
C PHE A 58 -7.80 -10.56 16.77
N PRO A 59 -7.26 -11.73 16.37
CA PRO A 59 -5.85 -12.14 16.41
C PRO A 59 -5.02 -11.75 15.18
N TYR A 60 -5.58 -10.96 14.26
CA TYR A 60 -4.98 -10.68 12.95
C TYR A 60 -4.14 -9.41 12.91
N ALA A 61 -4.42 -8.45 13.77
CA ALA A 61 -3.62 -7.25 13.95
C ALA A 61 -3.53 -6.90 15.43
N TYR A 62 -2.32 -6.82 15.97
CA TYR A 62 -2.10 -6.53 17.39
C TYR A 62 -0.72 -5.91 17.63
N PRO A 63 -0.58 -5.02 18.62
CA PRO A 63 0.71 -4.39 18.92
C PRO A 63 1.72 -5.41 19.44
N VAL A 64 2.98 -5.22 19.09
CA VAL A 64 4.13 -5.97 19.64
C VAL A 64 5.06 -4.94 20.28
N GLY A 65 4.81 -4.65 21.56
CA GLY A 65 5.38 -3.47 22.20
C GLY A 65 4.76 -2.17 21.69
N GLU A 66 5.39 -1.04 21.98
CA GLU A 66 4.82 0.29 21.74
C GLU A 66 4.96 0.77 20.29
N THR A 67 5.98 0.27 19.58
CA THR A 67 6.41 0.83 18.29
C THR A 67 6.28 -0.14 17.13
N HIS A 68 5.58 -1.27 17.31
CA HIS A 68 5.40 -2.26 16.25
C HIS A 68 3.98 -2.85 16.23
N LEU A 69 3.53 -3.21 15.04
CA LEU A 69 2.26 -3.88 14.80
C LEU A 69 2.51 -5.24 14.14
N ARG A 70 2.05 -6.33 14.77
CA ARG A 70 1.95 -7.62 14.07
C ARG A 70 0.71 -7.59 13.20
N VAL A 71 0.87 -8.02 11.95
CA VAL A 71 -0.23 -8.35 11.05
C VAL A 71 -0.15 -9.82 10.64
N VAL A 72 -1.30 -10.48 10.55
CA VAL A 72 -1.46 -11.89 10.18
C VAL A 72 -2.57 -11.99 9.13
N LEU A 73 -2.26 -12.66 8.03
CA LEU A 73 -3.19 -13.02 6.96
C LEU A 73 -3.34 -14.53 6.96
N LYS A 74 -4.59 -15.02 6.89
CA LYS A 74 -4.88 -16.42 6.58
C LYS A 74 -5.32 -16.55 5.13
N ALA A 75 -4.93 -17.66 4.52
CA ALA A 75 -5.36 -18.06 3.18
C ALA A 75 -5.61 -19.58 3.16
N ALA A 76 -6.21 -20.08 2.09
CA ALA A 76 -6.28 -21.52 1.87
C ALA A 76 -4.85 -22.13 1.88
N ARG A 77 -4.73 -23.34 2.41
CA ARG A 77 -3.44 -24.03 2.48
C ARG A 77 -2.82 -24.18 1.08
N GLY A 78 -1.56 -23.75 0.94
CA GLY A 78 -0.81 -23.78 -0.32
C GLY A 78 -1.19 -22.71 -1.35
N ASP A 79 -2.20 -21.87 -1.06
CA ASP A 79 -2.78 -20.92 -2.03
C ASP A 79 -1.92 -19.65 -2.23
N LEU A 80 -1.05 -19.34 -1.27
CA LEU A 80 -0.12 -18.23 -1.38
C LEU A 80 1.29 -18.75 -1.67
N ALA A 81 1.84 -18.42 -2.83
CA ALA A 81 3.29 -18.57 -3.08
C ALA A 81 4.05 -17.37 -2.51
N ARG A 82 3.55 -16.16 -2.76
CA ARG A 82 4.10 -14.90 -2.27
C ARG A 82 3.02 -14.04 -1.60
N ALA A 83 3.41 -13.35 -0.53
CA ALA A 83 2.59 -12.31 0.08
C ALA A 83 3.52 -11.24 0.67
N THR A 84 3.23 -9.97 0.39
CA THR A 84 3.95 -8.84 1.00
C THR A 84 2.97 -7.84 1.59
N CYS A 85 3.41 -7.13 2.63
CA CYS A 85 2.69 -6.06 3.28
C CYS A 85 3.36 -4.74 2.88
N VAL A 86 2.60 -3.86 2.26
CA VAL A 86 3.01 -2.48 1.97
C VAL A 86 2.43 -1.62 3.08
N TYR A 87 3.25 -0.86 3.78
CA TYR A 87 2.84 -0.14 5.00
C TYR A 87 3.58 1.19 5.20
N GLY A 88 2.94 2.08 5.95
CA GLY A 88 3.48 3.40 6.29
C GLY A 88 2.71 4.08 7.42
N ASP A 89 3.11 5.30 7.79
CA ASP A 89 2.35 6.13 8.71
C ASP A 89 1.01 6.53 8.07
N ARG A 90 -0.10 6.28 8.77
CA ARG A 90 -1.47 6.53 8.29
C ARG A 90 -1.71 7.95 7.80
N TYR A 91 -0.99 8.94 8.34
CA TYR A 91 -1.20 10.36 8.05
C TYR A 91 -0.03 11.00 7.30
N ALA A 92 0.94 10.21 6.82
CA ALA A 92 2.02 10.76 6.01
C ALA A 92 1.50 11.32 4.68
N TRP A 93 1.88 12.56 4.38
CA TRP A 93 1.72 13.17 3.06
C TRP A 93 2.98 13.97 2.69
N PRO A 94 3.59 13.77 1.50
CA PRO A 94 3.30 12.64 0.60
C PRO A 94 3.48 11.32 1.34
N PRO A 95 2.80 10.23 0.93
CA PRO A 95 3.04 8.93 1.56
C PRO A 95 4.55 8.70 1.54
N ASP A 96 5.16 8.61 2.74
CA ASP A 96 6.55 8.20 2.85
C ASP A 96 6.70 6.93 2.02
N ALA A 97 7.81 6.76 1.29
CA ALA A 97 8.00 5.63 0.38
C ALA A 97 7.56 4.33 1.07
N ASP A 98 6.39 3.82 0.71
CA ASP A 98 5.73 2.78 1.50
C ASP A 98 6.71 1.62 1.67
N ALA A 99 6.94 1.24 2.92
CA ALA A 99 7.86 0.16 3.20
C ALA A 99 7.20 -1.16 2.81
N VAL A 100 7.97 -2.06 2.21
CA VAL A 100 7.51 -3.39 1.81
C VAL A 100 8.12 -4.43 2.75
N ASN A 101 7.28 -5.27 3.35
CA ASN A 101 7.73 -6.36 4.23
C ASN A 101 7.11 -7.69 3.79
N PRO A 102 7.89 -8.71 3.40
CA PRO A 102 7.37 -10.02 3.06
C PRO A 102 6.69 -10.69 4.27
N LEU A 103 5.52 -11.30 4.04
CA LEU A 103 4.85 -12.07 5.09
C LEU A 103 5.55 -13.42 5.25
N GLN A 104 6.02 -13.69 6.46
CA GLN A 104 6.62 -14.96 6.84
C GLN A 104 5.54 -15.99 7.13
N TYR A 105 5.81 -17.25 6.78
CA TYR A 105 4.94 -18.35 7.13
C TYR A 105 4.98 -18.61 8.65
N LEU A 106 3.82 -18.71 9.29
CA LEU A 106 3.68 -18.90 10.74
C LEU A 106 3.18 -20.31 11.11
N GLY A 107 2.67 -21.07 10.13
CA GLY A 107 2.11 -22.40 10.34
C GLY A 107 0.77 -22.59 9.62
N SER A 108 0.33 -23.84 9.59
CA SER A 108 -0.98 -24.22 9.07
C SER A 108 -1.89 -24.71 10.19
N ALA A 109 -3.18 -24.39 10.10
CA ALA A 109 -4.22 -24.91 10.98
C ALA A 109 -5.46 -25.27 10.15
N GLY A 110 -5.81 -26.57 10.14
CA GLY A 110 -6.89 -27.07 9.29
C GLY A 110 -6.66 -26.72 7.81
N PRO A 111 -7.66 -26.17 7.11
CA PRO A 111 -7.55 -25.86 5.68
C PRO A 111 -6.81 -24.54 5.38
N HIS A 112 -6.24 -23.87 6.39
CA HIS A 112 -5.61 -22.56 6.22
C HIS A 112 -4.13 -22.55 6.55
N ASP A 113 -3.39 -21.72 5.81
CA ASP A 113 -2.04 -21.27 6.16
C ASP A 113 -2.11 -19.87 6.76
N SER A 114 -1.35 -19.64 7.82
CA SER A 114 -1.17 -18.32 8.42
C SER A 114 0.17 -17.74 8.01
N ARG A 115 0.18 -16.50 7.53
CA ARG A 115 1.40 -15.74 7.26
C ARG A 115 1.34 -14.40 7.98
N GLY A 116 2.47 -13.85 8.40
CA GLY A 116 2.48 -12.56 9.10
C GLY A 116 3.81 -11.84 9.05
N ALA A 117 3.75 -10.56 9.41
CA ALA A 117 4.89 -9.65 9.47
C ALA A 117 4.74 -8.73 10.68
N THR A 118 5.87 -8.32 11.26
CA THR A 118 5.91 -7.26 12.27
C THR A 118 6.32 -5.97 11.58
N LEU A 119 5.46 -4.97 11.64
CA LEU A 119 5.62 -3.69 10.97
C LEU A 119 6.09 -2.65 11.99
N PRO A 120 7.21 -1.94 11.74
CA PRO A 120 7.53 -0.71 12.44
C PRO A 120 6.36 0.29 12.38
N ALA A 121 5.98 0.81 13.54
CA ALA A 121 4.95 1.81 13.74
C ALA A 121 5.40 2.77 14.86
N PRO A 122 6.48 3.56 14.65
CA PRO A 122 7.13 4.35 15.71
C PRO A 122 6.22 5.40 16.36
N ARG A 123 5.11 5.75 15.70
CA ARG A 123 4.12 6.71 16.21
C ARG A 123 2.81 6.04 16.67
N GLY A 124 2.82 4.73 16.87
CA GLY A 124 1.65 3.95 17.30
C GLY A 124 0.53 3.88 16.25
N ARG A 125 0.82 4.25 15.00
CA ARG A 125 -0.15 4.31 13.90
C ARG A 125 0.48 3.75 12.63
N ALA A 126 -0.30 2.94 11.92
CA ALA A 126 0.07 2.40 10.62
C ALA A 126 -1.18 2.29 9.73
N GLY A 127 -0.97 2.50 8.43
CA GLY A 127 -1.81 2.01 7.35
C GLY A 127 -1.07 0.91 6.61
N TYR A 128 -1.78 -0.08 6.09
CA TYR A 128 -1.18 -1.17 5.33
C TYR A 128 -2.14 -1.82 4.33
N LEU A 129 -1.58 -2.46 3.31
CA LEU A 129 -2.26 -3.30 2.34
C LEU A 129 -1.43 -4.55 2.04
N PHE A 130 -2.08 -5.60 1.54
CA PHE A 130 -1.41 -6.83 1.13
C PHE A 130 -1.33 -6.94 -0.39
N THR A 131 -0.18 -7.36 -0.90
CA THR A 131 -0.04 -7.82 -2.28
C THR A 131 0.20 -9.33 -2.26
N LEU A 132 -0.56 -10.05 -3.09
CA LEU A 132 -0.63 -11.51 -3.05
C LEU A 132 -0.24 -12.08 -4.42
N GLY A 133 0.38 -13.25 -4.43
CA GLY A 133 0.59 -14.03 -5.63
C GLY A 133 0.40 -15.51 -5.36
N GLY A 134 -0.48 -16.13 -6.14
CA GLY A 134 -0.74 -17.56 -6.08
C GLY A 134 0.42 -18.40 -6.59
N PRO A 135 0.40 -19.71 -6.34
CA PRO A 135 1.34 -20.66 -6.92
C PRO A 135 1.24 -20.68 -8.45
N PRO A 136 2.34 -21.05 -9.14
CA PRO A 136 2.26 -21.30 -10.57
C PRO A 136 1.17 -22.33 -10.88
N ALA A 137 0.43 -22.12 -11.97
CA ALA A 137 -0.50 -23.13 -12.47
C ALA A 137 0.28 -24.41 -12.83
N PRO A 138 -0.30 -25.60 -12.59
CA PRO A 138 0.34 -26.88 -12.88
C PRO A 138 0.62 -27.08 -14.37
#